data_AF-A0A849G949-F1
#
_entry.id   AF-A0A849G949-F1
#
_cell.length_a   1.000
_cell.length_b   1.000
_cell.length_c   1.000
_cell.angle_alpha   90.00
_cell.angle_beta   90.00
_cell.angle_gamma   90.00
#
_symmetry.space_group_name_H-M   'P 1'
#
loop_
_entity.id
_entity.type
_entity.pdbx_description
1 polymer ?
#
loop_
_entity_poly.entity_id
_entity_poly.type
_entity_poly.pdbx_seq_one_letter_code
_entity_poly.pdbx_strand_id
1 'polypeptide(L)'
;MPDADSAIVGVIDSGIALSHARFRRIDGGTRFLSAWLQGGEWRSGAAVPFGRELFRTEIDRLMWRASVGGAIDEAAFDRAAGLTQFGHARGDRRLENNATHGTHVADLAAGFDLSDGSFDEARRRLPIIGVGLPPRTSMGANGNFLEFFAIHAVEYIIDRADRIWKACGYGPDGGFPIVINLSYGLKAGPKDGHMLIEEVIRAATEKSDEIGRPIRVILPAGNDLMSEGVAEFALPDDRPVTLDWRIRPEDHTPNFAEVWSEQISGAGGSGPAHPLTAVVRLPLGPGSPAAAGRAGQMTTLTDDADPETPLARIYCRKHDNKPPGGTGDPAWHRVGYYLCTAPTLEEDRMAGAPSGRWTIEVAGKGKSSDRAHAYVQSDQTLTFGSVTGLLSTFDHPDFRPVDYAGRAIDVYDYPIDGVAPTLTDLPPPITRRGSLNAIANNDAVRVIGSYRATDGKASVFSSAASSEPVGDGRAAPTALLPGVDGAARFGVMAAGSKSGSAAAMQGTSFSTALATRRVALAMLEWIDGDRNGQAPGSEGWFEITASDEDADADWPGQVPEIKGGHGRMTRPGTGRLPR
;
A
#
# COMPACT_ATOMS: atom_id res chain seq x y z
N MET A 1 -5.17 -4.34 31.46
CA MET A 1 -4.81 -5.23 30.33
C MET A 1 -6.07 -5.48 29.49
N PRO A 2 -5.98 -5.98 28.25
CA PRO A 2 -7.17 -6.35 27.49
C PRO A 2 -7.76 -7.68 28.01
N ASP A 3 -9.08 -7.82 27.93
CA ASP A 3 -9.82 -9.02 28.32
C ASP A 3 -9.63 -10.13 27.27
N ALA A 4 -9.76 -11.41 27.64
CA ALA A 4 -9.51 -12.55 26.75
C ALA A 4 -10.46 -12.62 25.53
N ASP A 5 -11.61 -11.97 25.63
CA ASP A 5 -12.65 -11.83 24.60
C ASP A 5 -12.46 -10.57 23.71
N SER A 6 -11.27 -9.96 23.73
CA SER A 6 -10.92 -8.83 22.88
C SER A 6 -10.39 -9.26 21.51
N ALA A 7 -10.46 -8.35 20.53
CA ALA A 7 -9.76 -8.45 19.24
C ALA A 7 -8.79 -7.26 19.07
N ILE A 8 -7.64 -7.48 18.44
CA ILE A 8 -6.60 -6.47 18.29
C ILE A 8 -6.75 -5.78 16.93
N VAL A 9 -6.75 -4.43 16.95
CA VAL A 9 -6.61 -3.64 15.72
C VAL A 9 -5.17 -3.18 15.57
N GLY A 10 -4.47 -3.75 14.60
CA GLY A 10 -3.15 -3.33 14.16
C GLY A 10 -3.24 -2.16 13.17
N VAL A 11 -2.48 -1.09 13.38
CA VAL A 11 -2.41 0.03 12.41
C VAL A 11 -0.96 0.30 12.06
N ILE A 12 -0.59 0.10 10.80
CA ILE A 12 0.73 0.40 10.25
C ILE A 12 0.59 1.60 9.31
N ASP A 13 1.08 2.76 9.75
CA ASP A 13 1.04 3.99 8.97
C ASP A 13 2.13 4.97 9.45
N SER A 14 2.06 6.24 9.06
CA SER A 14 2.97 7.31 9.46
C SER A 14 2.20 8.49 10.03
N GLY A 15 2.74 9.16 11.06
CA GLY A 15 2.09 10.30 11.71
C GLY A 15 0.78 9.92 12.40
N ILE A 16 0.82 8.92 13.29
CA ILE A 16 -0.32 8.52 14.12
C ILE A 16 -0.29 9.30 15.44
N ALA A 17 -1.32 10.11 15.72
CA ALA A 17 -1.43 10.91 16.92
C ALA A 17 -1.84 10.05 18.14
N LEU A 18 -0.86 9.54 18.89
CA LEU A 18 -1.11 8.54 19.95
C LEU A 18 -1.95 9.06 21.13
N SER A 19 -1.96 10.38 21.37
CA SER A 19 -2.77 11.01 22.44
C SER A 19 -4.16 11.44 22.00
N HIS A 20 -4.52 11.24 20.73
CA HIS A 20 -5.76 11.76 20.16
C HIS A 20 -7.01 11.21 20.89
N ALA A 21 -8.01 12.07 21.12
CA ALA A 21 -9.22 11.72 21.87
C ALA A 21 -9.95 10.50 21.31
N ARG A 22 -9.93 10.34 19.98
CA ARG A 22 -10.53 9.19 19.28
C ARG A 22 -9.91 7.86 19.67
N PHE A 23 -8.70 7.83 20.24
CA PHE A 23 -7.98 6.62 20.65
C PHE A 23 -7.92 6.42 22.16
N ARG A 24 -8.76 7.14 22.92
CA ARG A 24 -8.83 7.01 24.38
C ARG A 24 -9.85 5.97 24.82
N ARG A 25 -9.62 5.44 26.01
CA ARG A 25 -10.57 4.65 26.81
C ARG A 25 -11.50 5.59 27.54
N ILE A 26 -12.54 5.03 28.17
CA ILE A 26 -13.50 5.78 28.97
C ILE A 26 -12.87 6.53 30.14
N ASP A 27 -11.79 5.98 30.71
CA ASP A 27 -11.05 6.57 31.82
C ASP A 27 -10.07 7.68 31.39
N GLY A 28 -10.06 8.04 30.10
CA GLY A 28 -9.16 9.04 29.52
C GLY A 28 -7.77 8.52 29.16
N GLY A 29 -7.40 7.29 29.55
CA GLY A 29 -6.14 6.65 29.15
C GLY A 29 -6.16 6.16 27.70
N THR A 30 -5.03 5.71 27.18
CA THR A 30 -4.88 5.30 25.78
C THR A 30 -5.42 3.89 25.52
N ARG A 31 -5.98 3.66 24.32
CA ARG A 31 -6.30 2.32 23.82
C ARG A 31 -5.11 1.62 23.19
N PHE A 32 -4.04 2.35 22.86
CA PHE A 32 -2.79 1.75 22.43
C PHE A 32 -2.26 0.84 23.54
N LEU A 33 -2.02 -0.43 23.22
CA LEU A 33 -1.28 -1.37 24.07
C LEU A 33 0.22 -1.10 23.94
N SER A 34 0.66 -0.89 22.71
CA SER A 34 1.99 -0.46 22.36
C SER A 34 1.98 0.33 21.05
N ALA A 35 3.01 1.12 20.83
CA ALA A 35 3.28 1.81 19.58
C ALA A 35 4.78 1.73 19.25
N TRP A 36 5.14 1.24 18.07
CA TRP A 36 6.53 1.26 17.61
C TRP A 36 6.75 2.37 16.60
N LEU A 37 7.59 3.34 16.96
CA LEU A 37 8.03 4.43 16.10
C LEU A 37 9.33 4.01 15.41
N GLN A 38 9.24 3.46 14.20
CA GLN A 38 10.40 2.94 13.47
C GLN A 38 11.42 4.03 13.13
N GLY A 39 10.98 5.27 12.95
CA GLY A 39 11.86 6.45 12.80
C GLY A 39 12.32 7.09 14.13
N GLY A 40 12.04 6.47 15.27
CA GLY A 40 12.43 6.96 16.59
C GLY A 40 13.90 6.70 16.93
N GLU A 41 14.44 7.42 17.92
CA GLU A 41 15.79 7.17 18.42
C GLU A 41 15.86 5.82 19.13
N TRP A 42 16.69 4.92 18.59
CA TRP A 42 16.96 3.62 19.20
C TRP A 42 17.89 3.74 20.41
N ARG A 43 17.70 2.86 21.40
CA ARG A 43 18.51 2.83 22.63
C ARG A 43 19.01 1.41 22.90
N SER A 44 20.21 1.33 23.47
CA SER A 44 20.78 0.06 23.92
C SER A 44 19.82 -0.65 24.90
N GLY A 45 19.59 -1.95 24.67
CA GLY A 45 18.66 -2.77 25.45
C GLY A 45 17.19 -2.68 25.03
N ALA A 46 16.84 -1.94 23.97
CA ALA A 46 15.49 -1.95 23.42
C ALA A 46 15.10 -3.35 22.88
N ALA A 47 13.84 -3.73 23.03
CA ALA A 47 13.30 -4.99 22.52
C ALA A 47 13.07 -5.00 21.00
N VAL A 48 13.04 -3.81 20.38
CA VAL A 48 12.94 -3.62 18.94
C VAL A 48 14.32 -3.39 18.33
N PRO A 49 14.57 -3.84 17.08
CA PRO A 49 15.89 -3.75 16.45
C PRO A 49 16.32 -2.33 16.08
N PHE A 50 15.36 -1.43 15.88
CA PHE A 50 15.56 -0.01 15.57
C PHE A 50 14.32 0.78 16.01
N GLY A 51 14.36 2.11 15.92
CA GLY A 51 13.23 2.93 16.34
C GLY A 51 13.06 2.99 17.87
N ARG A 52 11.90 3.48 18.30
CA ARG A 52 11.50 3.58 19.70
C ARG A 52 10.14 2.92 19.93
N GLU A 53 10.06 2.06 20.93
CA GLU A 53 8.80 1.46 21.38
C GLU A 53 8.22 2.25 22.57
N LEU A 54 6.92 2.47 22.56
CA LEU A 54 6.15 3.10 23.62
C LEU A 54 5.04 2.15 24.08
N PHE A 55 5.04 1.75 25.34
CA PHE A 55 3.96 0.95 25.92
C PHE A 55 2.86 1.84 26.50
N ARG A 56 1.65 1.27 26.67
CA ARG A 56 0.48 1.94 27.26
C ARG A 56 0.82 2.79 28.48
N THR A 57 1.56 2.24 29.44
CA THR A 57 1.92 2.93 30.69
C THR A 57 2.80 4.16 30.45
N GLU A 58 3.71 4.11 29.47
CA GLU A 58 4.52 5.27 29.09
C GLU A 58 3.68 6.31 28.36
N ILE A 59 2.80 5.89 27.43
CA ILE A 59 1.89 6.78 26.72
C ILE A 59 0.98 7.51 27.71
N ASP A 60 0.32 6.80 28.62
CA ASP A 60 -0.53 7.39 29.67
C ASP A 60 0.25 8.37 30.56
N ARG A 61 1.48 8.01 30.95
CA ARG A 61 2.34 8.89 31.74
C ARG A 61 2.72 10.17 30.99
N LEU A 62 3.01 10.07 29.70
CA LEU A 62 3.33 11.22 28.85
C LEU A 62 2.09 12.11 28.66
N MET A 63 0.91 11.53 28.44
CA MET A 63 -0.35 12.27 28.37
C MET A 63 -0.64 13.01 29.68
N TRP A 64 -0.46 12.35 30.82
CA TRP A 64 -0.62 12.97 32.14
C TRP A 64 0.32 14.17 32.33
N ARG A 65 1.60 14.03 31.97
CA ARG A 65 2.58 15.14 32.07
C ARG A 65 2.29 16.30 31.13
N ALA A 66 1.69 16.02 29.98
CA ALA A 66 1.27 17.02 29.01
C ALA A 66 -0.11 17.61 29.34
N SER A 67 -0.76 17.19 30.42
CA SER A 67 -2.07 17.71 30.79
C SER A 67 -1.97 19.09 31.42
N VAL A 68 -2.65 20.07 30.83
CA VAL A 68 -2.71 21.47 31.27
C VAL A 68 -4.16 21.92 31.25
N GLY A 69 -4.67 22.45 32.37
CA GLY A 69 -6.02 23.01 32.44
C GLY A 69 -7.16 22.01 32.13
N GLY A 70 -6.96 20.71 32.38
CA GLY A 70 -7.95 19.67 32.09
C GLY A 70 -7.96 19.14 30.65
N ALA A 71 -7.06 19.64 29.79
CA ALA A 71 -6.85 19.13 28.43
C ALA A 71 -5.41 18.65 28.26
N ILE A 72 -5.14 17.83 27.24
CA ILE A 72 -3.78 17.40 26.89
C ILE A 72 -3.21 18.41 25.89
N ASP A 73 -2.04 18.98 26.19
CA ASP A 73 -1.21 19.66 25.20
C ASP A 73 -0.58 18.59 24.29
N GLU A 74 -1.29 18.27 23.21
CA GLU A 74 -0.90 17.22 22.27
C GLU A 74 0.44 17.53 21.59
N ALA A 75 0.78 18.79 21.37
CA ALA A 75 2.08 19.15 20.79
C ALA A 75 3.23 18.91 21.79
N ALA A 76 3.02 19.19 23.08
CA ALA A 76 3.98 18.82 24.13
C ALA A 76 4.12 17.30 24.26
N PHE A 77 3.00 16.57 24.21
CA PHE A 77 3.02 15.10 24.17
C PHE A 77 3.81 14.57 22.97
N ASP A 78 3.51 15.02 21.75
CA ASP A 78 4.12 14.52 20.51
C ASP A 78 5.64 14.70 20.51
N ARG A 79 6.13 15.85 20.98
CA ARG A 79 7.56 16.10 21.15
C ARG A 79 8.19 15.18 22.20
N ALA A 80 7.55 14.99 23.34
CA ALA A 80 8.08 14.14 24.41
C ALA A 80 8.07 12.64 24.04
N ALA A 81 7.07 12.20 23.28
CA ALA A 81 6.96 10.86 22.72
C ALA A 81 7.96 10.61 21.56
N GLY A 82 8.49 11.68 20.94
CA GLY A 82 9.37 11.58 19.77
C GLY A 82 8.60 11.37 18.46
N LEU A 83 7.30 11.65 18.46
CA LEU A 83 6.43 11.62 17.27
C LEU A 83 6.68 12.83 16.35
N THR A 84 7.03 13.98 16.93
CA THR A 84 7.52 15.17 16.21
C THR A 84 8.95 15.47 16.63
N GLN A 85 9.86 15.63 15.66
CA GLN A 85 11.30 15.77 15.87
C GLN A 85 11.86 17.04 15.20
N PHE A 86 11.67 18.21 15.82
CA PHE A 86 12.17 19.48 15.27
C PHE A 86 13.70 19.59 15.25
N GLY A 87 14.37 19.03 16.26
CA GLY A 87 15.83 19.12 16.42
C GLY A 87 16.64 18.29 15.42
N HIS A 88 15.98 17.43 14.63
CA HIS A 88 16.64 16.61 13.62
C HIS A 88 16.24 17.08 12.22
N ALA A 89 17.20 17.47 11.36
CA ALA A 89 16.91 18.01 10.03
C ALA A 89 15.94 17.11 9.22
N ARG A 90 16.12 15.79 9.28
CA ARG A 90 15.28 14.77 8.61
C ARG A 90 14.22 14.14 9.52
N GLY A 91 13.98 14.72 10.70
CA GLY A 91 12.98 14.25 11.66
C GLY A 91 11.55 14.38 11.13
N ASP A 92 10.67 13.49 11.59
CA ASP A 92 9.25 13.55 11.24
C ASP A 92 8.58 14.75 11.93
N ARG A 93 7.72 15.44 11.17
CA ARG A 93 6.97 16.64 11.58
C ARG A 93 5.53 16.60 11.08
N ARG A 94 5.06 15.47 10.55
CA ARG A 94 3.75 15.33 9.90
C ARG A 94 2.60 15.72 10.81
N LEU A 95 2.69 15.40 12.11
CA LEU A 95 1.65 15.68 13.10
C LEU A 95 1.44 17.17 13.39
N GLU A 96 2.33 18.04 12.92
CA GLU A 96 2.18 19.49 13.04
C GLU A 96 1.24 20.08 11.97
N ASN A 97 0.86 19.30 10.95
CA ASN A 97 -0.19 19.69 10.01
C ASN A 97 -1.59 19.47 10.61
N ASN A 98 -2.59 20.14 10.04
CA ASN A 98 -4.00 19.98 10.43
C ASN A 98 -4.51 18.53 10.32
N ALA A 99 -3.95 17.74 9.40
CA ALA A 99 -4.28 16.33 9.25
C ALA A 99 -3.08 15.51 8.74
N THR A 100 -3.05 14.25 9.13
CA THR A 100 -2.04 13.26 8.74
C THR A 100 -2.72 12.01 8.22
N HIS A 101 -2.06 11.35 7.26
CA HIS A 101 -2.55 10.09 6.69
C HIS A 101 -2.76 9.04 7.79
N GLY A 102 -1.78 8.81 8.66
CA GLY A 102 -1.87 7.78 9.70
C GLY A 102 -2.90 8.04 10.79
N THR A 103 -3.07 9.29 11.24
CA THR A 103 -4.14 9.60 12.21
C THR A 103 -5.52 9.43 11.58
N HIS A 104 -5.69 9.82 10.32
CA HIS A 104 -6.94 9.66 9.58
C HIS A 104 -7.28 8.18 9.38
N VAL A 105 -6.30 7.38 8.94
CA VAL A 105 -6.41 5.91 8.81
C VAL A 105 -6.73 5.26 10.15
N ALA A 106 -6.00 5.59 11.21
CA ALA A 106 -6.24 5.04 12.54
C ALA A 106 -7.64 5.38 13.07
N ASP A 107 -8.17 6.58 12.79
CA ASP A 107 -9.54 6.96 13.17
C ASP A 107 -10.59 6.12 12.43
N LEU A 108 -10.44 5.95 11.11
CA LEU A 108 -11.36 5.13 10.33
C LEU A 108 -11.31 3.65 10.73
N ALA A 109 -10.12 3.12 11.03
CA ALA A 109 -9.92 1.73 11.42
C ALA A 109 -10.37 1.43 12.86
N ALA A 110 -10.06 2.32 13.80
CA ALA A 110 -10.18 2.01 15.23
C ALA A 110 -10.78 3.13 16.08
N GLY A 111 -10.97 4.35 15.57
CA GLY A 111 -11.37 5.52 16.35
C GLY A 111 -12.83 5.46 16.84
N PHE A 112 -13.10 5.90 18.07
CA PHE A 112 -14.46 5.99 18.61
C PHE A 112 -14.74 7.40 19.11
N ASP A 113 -16.02 7.80 19.09
CA ASP A 113 -16.43 9.03 19.75
C ASP A 113 -16.51 8.77 21.25
N LEU A 114 -15.90 9.64 22.06
CA LEU A 114 -15.97 9.50 23.51
C LEU A 114 -17.36 9.86 24.05
N SER A 115 -18.13 10.66 23.30
CA SER A 115 -19.48 11.10 23.68
C SER A 115 -20.58 10.09 23.33
N ASP A 116 -20.29 9.13 22.44
CA ASP A 116 -21.24 8.10 22.02
C ASP A 116 -21.03 6.81 22.82
N GLY A 117 -21.86 6.64 23.86
CA GLY A 117 -21.82 5.46 24.73
C GLY A 117 -22.22 4.15 24.05
N SER A 118 -22.85 4.19 22.86
CA SER A 118 -23.30 2.97 22.16
C SER A 118 -22.13 2.07 21.72
N PHE A 119 -20.92 2.62 21.63
CA PHE A 119 -19.70 1.89 21.26
C PHE A 119 -18.77 1.61 22.44
N ASP A 120 -19.19 1.82 23.70
CA ASP A 120 -18.32 1.67 24.87
C ASP A 120 -17.72 0.26 25.00
N GLU A 121 -18.52 -0.77 24.70
CA GLU A 121 -18.10 -2.16 24.74
C GLU A 121 -17.04 -2.47 23.68
N ALA A 122 -17.33 -2.10 22.42
CA ALA A 122 -16.39 -2.24 21.32
C ALA A 122 -15.10 -1.44 21.57
N ARG A 123 -15.21 -0.23 22.12
CA ARG A 123 -14.06 0.61 22.50
C ARG A 123 -13.18 -0.05 23.56
N ARG A 124 -13.76 -0.80 24.51
CA ARG A 124 -13.01 -1.55 25.53
C ARG A 124 -12.31 -2.77 24.93
N ARG A 125 -13.02 -3.52 24.07
CA ARG A 125 -12.60 -4.82 23.52
C ARG A 125 -11.81 -4.73 22.20
N LEU A 126 -11.63 -3.53 21.63
CA LEU A 126 -10.78 -3.25 20.46
C LEU A 126 -9.60 -2.33 20.83
N PRO A 127 -8.62 -2.82 21.62
CA PRO A 127 -7.35 -2.13 21.81
C PRO A 127 -6.52 -2.07 20.52
N ILE A 128 -5.58 -1.13 20.48
CA ILE A 128 -4.78 -0.82 19.29
C ILE A 128 -3.32 -1.24 19.52
N ILE A 129 -2.67 -1.83 18.51
CA ILE A 129 -1.20 -1.86 18.43
C ILE A 129 -0.79 -1.06 17.20
N GLY A 130 -0.02 0.02 17.41
CA GLY A 130 0.37 0.93 16.35
C GLY A 130 1.81 0.73 15.89
N VAL A 131 2.07 0.91 14.60
CA VAL A 131 3.43 1.06 14.06
C VAL A 131 3.48 2.32 13.22
N GLY A 132 4.33 3.26 13.64
CA GLY A 132 4.72 4.44 12.90
C GLY A 132 5.91 4.11 12.00
N LEU A 133 5.67 3.93 10.70
CA LEU A 133 6.71 3.76 9.69
C LEU A 133 7.69 4.95 9.69
N PRO A 134 8.96 4.73 9.34
CA PRO A 134 9.97 5.79 9.36
C PRO A 134 9.69 6.84 8.28
N PRO A 135 10.34 8.02 8.36
CA PRO A 135 10.21 9.04 7.32
C PRO A 135 10.69 8.52 5.95
N ARG A 136 10.19 9.15 4.87
CA ARG A 136 10.53 8.80 3.48
C ARG A 136 12.02 8.84 3.17
N THR A 137 12.76 9.72 3.83
CA THR A 137 14.23 9.77 3.78
C THR A 137 14.89 8.44 4.14
N SER A 138 14.22 7.60 4.93
CA SER A 138 14.69 6.25 5.30
C SER A 138 14.14 5.17 4.37
N MET A 139 12.89 5.31 3.90
CA MET A 139 12.26 4.32 3.00
C MET A 139 12.72 4.44 1.54
N GLY A 140 13.30 5.58 1.16
CA GLY A 140 13.56 5.94 -0.23
C GLY A 140 12.37 6.68 -0.86
N ALA A 141 12.64 7.51 -1.88
CA ALA A 141 11.63 8.28 -2.61
C ALA A 141 10.53 7.38 -3.21
N ASN A 142 10.92 6.15 -3.57
CA ASN A 142 10.13 5.25 -4.36
C ASN A 142 9.70 4.00 -3.56
N GLY A 143 9.81 4.07 -2.23
CA GLY A 143 9.45 2.98 -1.33
C GLY A 143 10.43 1.80 -1.32
N ASN A 144 11.65 1.97 -1.84
CA ASN A 144 12.64 0.90 -2.03
C ASN A 144 12.86 0.01 -0.79
N PHE A 145 12.78 0.59 0.41
CA PHE A 145 12.97 -0.13 1.67
C PHE A 145 11.67 -0.33 2.47
N LEU A 146 10.51 0.07 1.91
CA LEU A 146 9.21 -0.05 2.57
C LEU A 146 8.93 -1.51 2.98
N GLU A 147 9.24 -2.47 2.10
CA GLU A 147 8.99 -3.89 2.32
C GLU A 147 9.63 -4.38 3.64
N PHE A 148 10.89 -4.02 3.87
CA PHE A 148 11.62 -4.36 5.11
C PHE A 148 10.93 -3.82 6.36
N PHE A 149 10.54 -2.54 6.32
CA PHE A 149 9.87 -1.88 7.45
C PHE A 149 8.47 -2.47 7.72
N ALA A 150 7.73 -2.78 6.65
CA ALA A 150 6.39 -3.35 6.72
C ALA A 150 6.38 -4.80 7.24
N ILE A 151 7.34 -5.64 6.81
CA ILE A 151 7.52 -7.00 7.35
C ILE A 151 7.69 -6.95 8.87
N HIS A 152 8.65 -6.15 9.36
CA HIS A 152 8.88 -6.02 10.79
C HIS A 152 7.67 -5.42 11.53
N ALA A 153 6.91 -4.53 10.89
CA ALA A 153 5.70 -3.96 11.48
C ALA A 153 4.61 -5.01 11.70
N VAL A 154 4.39 -5.90 10.72
CA VAL A 154 3.46 -7.03 10.84
C VAL A 154 3.92 -8.00 11.94
N GLU A 155 5.18 -8.43 11.89
CA GLU A 155 5.76 -9.30 12.92
C GLU A 155 5.64 -8.71 14.33
N TYR A 156 5.89 -7.41 14.48
CA TYR A 156 5.79 -6.70 15.75
C TYR A 156 4.36 -6.74 16.31
N ILE A 157 3.34 -6.48 15.49
CA ILE A 157 1.94 -6.50 15.95
C ILE A 157 1.57 -7.89 16.48
N ILE A 158 1.94 -8.93 15.74
CA ILE A 158 1.67 -10.33 16.10
C ILE A 158 2.41 -10.71 17.37
N ASP A 159 3.74 -10.47 17.43
CA ASP A 159 4.57 -10.78 18.61
C ASP A 159 4.07 -10.04 19.86
N ARG A 160 3.68 -8.77 19.75
CA ARG A 160 3.15 -8.02 20.90
C ARG A 160 1.79 -8.53 21.35
N ALA A 161 0.89 -8.87 20.43
CA ALA A 161 -0.38 -9.49 20.79
C ALA A 161 -0.16 -10.82 21.55
N ASP A 162 0.71 -11.69 21.06
CA ASP A 162 1.03 -12.98 21.69
C ASP A 162 1.69 -12.81 23.07
N ARG A 163 2.64 -11.88 23.20
CA ARG A 163 3.27 -11.58 24.50
C ARG A 163 2.29 -11.02 25.51
N ILE A 164 1.37 -10.16 25.08
CA ILE A 164 0.33 -9.60 25.96
C ILE A 164 -0.62 -10.71 26.40
N TRP A 165 -1.06 -11.58 25.48
CA TRP A 165 -1.89 -12.74 25.80
C TRP A 165 -1.24 -13.60 26.89
N LYS A 166 0.04 -13.94 26.70
CA LYS A 166 0.82 -14.72 27.67
C LYS A 166 0.98 -13.99 29.01
N ALA A 167 1.25 -12.68 29.00
CA ALA A 167 1.42 -11.87 30.20
C ALA A 167 0.12 -11.74 31.01
N CYS A 168 -1.05 -11.81 30.35
CA CYS A 168 -2.34 -11.86 31.01
C CYS A 168 -2.67 -13.23 31.64
N GLY A 169 -1.89 -14.27 31.35
CA GLY A 169 -2.10 -15.61 31.91
C GLY A 169 -3.25 -16.40 31.28
N TYR A 170 -3.66 -16.05 30.05
CA TYR A 170 -4.78 -16.70 29.34
C TYR A 170 -4.44 -18.09 28.75
N GLY A 171 -3.28 -18.64 29.08
CA GLY A 171 -2.85 -19.98 28.65
C GLY A 171 -2.08 -20.01 27.33
N PRO A 172 -1.50 -21.17 26.97
CA PRO A 172 -0.61 -21.33 25.81
C PRO A 172 -1.35 -21.49 24.47
N ASP A 173 -2.58 -22.02 24.49
CA ASP A 173 -3.28 -22.51 23.29
C ASP A 173 -4.23 -21.47 22.67
N GLY A 174 -4.28 -20.25 23.22
CA GLY A 174 -5.17 -19.17 22.77
C GLY A 174 -4.42 -17.92 22.30
N GLY A 175 -5.16 -16.99 21.71
CA GLY A 175 -4.64 -15.71 21.22
C GLY A 175 -5.77 -14.76 20.86
N PHE A 176 -5.47 -13.48 20.79
CA PHE A 176 -6.40 -12.50 20.26
C PHE A 176 -6.53 -12.68 18.74
N PRO A 177 -7.76 -12.64 18.17
CA PRO A 177 -7.92 -12.32 16.75
C PRO A 177 -7.28 -10.97 16.43
N ILE A 178 -6.66 -10.86 15.25
CA ILE A 178 -5.94 -9.64 14.85
C ILE A 178 -6.39 -9.23 13.46
N VAL A 179 -6.76 -7.96 13.30
CA VAL A 179 -6.91 -7.33 11.99
C VAL A 179 -5.90 -6.19 11.87
N ILE A 180 -5.10 -6.21 10.82
CA ILE A 180 -4.02 -5.26 10.57
C ILE A 180 -4.37 -4.42 9.35
N ASN A 181 -4.52 -3.12 9.55
CA ASN A 181 -4.56 -2.15 8.48
C ASN A 181 -3.12 -1.78 8.06
N LEU A 182 -2.74 -2.09 6.82
CA LEU A 182 -1.48 -1.67 6.22
C LEU A 182 -1.78 -0.73 5.03
N SER A 183 -1.93 0.57 5.29
CA SER A 183 -2.30 1.55 4.25
C SER A 183 -1.08 2.11 3.51
N TYR A 184 -0.22 1.21 3.04
CA TYR A 184 0.99 1.51 2.28
C TYR A 184 1.14 0.53 1.11
N GLY A 185 1.95 0.89 0.12
CA GLY A 185 2.10 0.08 -1.07
C GLY A 185 3.26 0.48 -1.96
N LEU A 186 3.53 -0.39 -2.93
CA LEU A 186 4.47 -0.19 -4.03
C LEU A 186 3.68 -0.17 -5.34
N LYS A 187 4.04 0.70 -6.29
CA LYS A 187 3.34 0.76 -7.58
C LYS A 187 3.85 -0.30 -8.54
N ALA A 188 5.18 -0.36 -8.66
CA ALA A 188 5.91 -1.30 -9.48
C ALA A 188 6.45 -2.45 -8.61
N GLY A 189 6.62 -3.59 -9.26
CA GLY A 189 7.11 -4.83 -8.70
C GLY A 189 6.72 -5.99 -9.60
N PRO A 190 7.04 -7.24 -9.22
CA PRO A 190 6.69 -8.40 -10.02
C PRO A 190 5.16 -8.59 -10.10
N LYS A 191 4.40 -8.34 -9.03
CA LYS A 191 2.93 -8.51 -8.98
C LYS A 191 2.45 -9.94 -9.28
N ASP A 192 3.23 -10.93 -8.87
CA ASP A 192 2.92 -12.34 -9.07
C ASP A 192 2.56 -13.10 -7.78
N GLY A 193 2.46 -12.39 -6.65
CA GLY A 193 2.03 -12.94 -5.37
C GLY A 193 3.14 -13.57 -4.52
N HIS A 194 4.42 -13.44 -4.95
CA HIS A 194 5.59 -14.09 -4.32
C HIS A 194 6.65 -13.11 -3.81
N MET A 195 6.33 -11.82 -3.63
CA MET A 195 7.26 -10.91 -2.95
C MET A 195 7.51 -11.38 -1.50
N LEU A 196 8.65 -10.99 -0.92
CA LEU A 196 9.05 -11.47 0.40
C LEU A 196 8.00 -11.15 1.48
N ILE A 197 7.42 -9.95 1.44
CA ILE A 197 6.34 -9.57 2.36
C ILE A 197 5.08 -10.42 2.18
N GLU A 198 4.75 -10.81 0.96
CA GLU A 198 3.58 -11.64 0.64
C GLU A 198 3.75 -13.03 1.26
N GLU A 199 4.94 -13.62 1.12
CA GLU A 199 5.28 -14.92 1.72
C GLU A 199 5.32 -14.86 3.26
N VAL A 200 5.84 -13.78 3.84
CA VAL A 200 5.84 -13.60 5.31
C VAL A 200 4.41 -13.49 5.84
N ILE A 201 3.55 -12.72 5.18
CA ILE A 201 2.14 -12.59 5.58
C ILE A 201 1.43 -13.93 5.43
N ARG A 202 1.60 -14.62 4.30
CA ARG A 202 1.04 -15.96 4.03
C ARG A 202 1.37 -16.94 5.15
N ALA A 203 2.66 -17.10 5.46
CA ALA A 203 3.12 -17.99 6.52
C ALA A 203 2.53 -17.61 7.90
N ALA A 204 2.40 -16.31 8.18
CA ALA A 204 1.79 -15.83 9.41
C ALA A 204 0.28 -16.13 9.47
N THR A 205 -0.47 -15.89 8.38
CA THR A 205 -1.92 -16.09 8.34
C THR A 205 -2.31 -17.56 8.38
N GLU A 206 -1.63 -18.42 7.62
CA GLU A 206 -1.90 -19.87 7.56
C GLU A 206 -1.72 -20.52 8.93
N LYS A 207 -0.56 -20.30 9.55
CA LYS A 207 -0.26 -20.79 10.91
C LYS A 207 -1.29 -20.33 11.93
N SER A 208 -1.80 -19.12 11.76
CA SER A 208 -2.75 -18.52 12.69
C SER A 208 -4.17 -19.09 12.56
N ASP A 209 -4.59 -19.37 11.33
CA ASP A 209 -5.86 -20.03 11.04
C ASP A 209 -5.86 -21.49 11.54
N GLU A 210 -4.75 -22.22 11.41
CA GLU A 210 -4.60 -23.60 11.94
C GLU A 210 -4.85 -23.71 13.45
N ILE A 211 -4.54 -22.66 14.22
CA ILE A 211 -4.70 -22.63 15.68
C ILE A 211 -5.92 -21.81 16.12
N GLY A 212 -6.84 -21.48 15.20
CA GLY A 212 -8.11 -20.83 15.51
C GLY A 212 -8.00 -19.37 16.01
N ARG A 213 -6.89 -18.68 15.71
CA ARG A 213 -6.70 -17.25 16.00
C ARG A 213 -6.56 -16.49 14.67
N PRO A 214 -7.63 -15.98 14.06
CA PRO A 214 -7.51 -15.40 12.72
C PRO A 214 -6.65 -14.13 12.75
N ILE A 215 -5.62 -14.09 11.90
CA ILE A 215 -4.88 -12.87 11.55
C ILE A 215 -5.33 -12.45 10.14
N ARG A 216 -5.73 -11.19 9.99
CA ARG A 216 -6.18 -10.62 8.71
C ARG A 216 -5.36 -9.38 8.40
N VAL A 217 -4.67 -9.37 7.28
CA VAL A 217 -3.96 -8.18 6.79
C VAL A 217 -4.78 -7.56 5.66
N ILE A 218 -5.16 -6.30 5.83
CA ILE A 218 -5.98 -5.55 4.88
C ILE A 218 -5.08 -4.52 4.20
N LEU A 219 -5.03 -4.57 2.86
CA LEU A 219 -4.22 -3.71 2.00
C LEU A 219 -5.09 -2.88 1.06
N PRO A 220 -4.68 -1.65 0.72
CA PRO A 220 -5.32 -0.88 -0.33
C PRO A 220 -5.01 -1.45 -1.71
N ALA A 221 -6.00 -1.41 -2.60
CA ALA A 221 -5.81 -1.72 -4.01
C ALA A 221 -4.78 -0.79 -4.70
N GLY A 222 -4.57 0.43 -4.19
CA GLY A 222 -3.68 1.44 -4.78
C GLY A 222 -4.46 2.56 -5.47
N ASN A 223 -3.80 3.68 -5.75
CA ASN A 223 -4.44 4.89 -6.29
C ASN A 223 -3.92 5.26 -7.70
N ASP A 224 -3.42 4.27 -8.44
CA ASP A 224 -2.50 4.48 -9.56
C ASP A 224 -3.14 4.25 -10.92
N LEU A 225 -4.47 4.11 -10.97
CA LEU A 225 -5.21 3.88 -12.20
C LEU A 225 -4.94 4.98 -13.25
N MET A 226 -4.82 6.22 -12.79
CA MET A 226 -4.63 7.41 -13.63
C MET A 226 -3.18 7.91 -13.59
N SER A 227 -2.22 7.02 -13.37
CA SER A 227 -0.80 7.38 -13.27
C SER A 227 -0.04 7.24 -14.58
N GLU A 228 -0.67 6.69 -15.62
CA GLU A 228 -0.01 6.32 -16.89
C GLU A 228 1.24 5.45 -16.65
N GLY A 229 1.26 4.72 -15.53
CA GLY A 229 2.42 3.99 -15.03
C GLY A 229 2.39 2.50 -15.33
N VAL A 230 1.45 2.01 -16.14
CA VAL A 230 1.35 0.59 -16.49
C VAL A 230 1.32 0.41 -18.00
N ALA A 231 2.13 -0.50 -18.50
CA ALA A 231 2.07 -0.95 -19.86
C ALA A 231 2.16 -2.48 -19.95
N GLU A 232 1.44 -3.04 -20.90
CA GLU A 232 1.39 -4.47 -21.17
C GLU A 232 1.35 -4.66 -22.68
N PHE A 233 2.26 -5.47 -23.21
CA PHE A 233 2.40 -5.62 -24.65
C PHE A 233 2.92 -6.99 -25.04
N ALA A 234 2.39 -7.47 -26.17
CA ALA A 234 2.91 -8.66 -26.84
C ALA A 234 4.27 -8.35 -27.47
N LEU A 235 5.16 -9.34 -27.45
CA LEU A 235 6.50 -9.25 -28.01
C LEU A 235 6.58 -10.16 -29.23
N PRO A 236 6.58 -9.59 -30.44
CA PRO A 236 6.74 -10.36 -31.66
C PRO A 236 8.19 -10.84 -31.81
N ASP A 237 8.37 -12.04 -32.38
CA ASP A 237 9.69 -12.68 -32.58
C ASP A 237 10.61 -11.90 -33.54
N ASP A 238 10.05 -11.09 -34.43
CA ASP A 238 10.76 -10.47 -35.56
C ASP A 238 11.20 -9.02 -35.31
N ARG A 239 10.71 -8.36 -34.25
CA ARG A 239 11.02 -6.96 -33.97
C ARG A 239 10.88 -6.59 -32.49
N PRO A 240 11.68 -5.63 -32.00
CA PRO A 240 11.47 -5.06 -30.67
C PRO A 240 10.19 -4.21 -30.62
N VAL A 241 9.63 -4.10 -29.42
CA VAL A 241 8.57 -3.14 -29.06
C VAL A 241 9.18 -1.96 -28.33
N THR A 242 8.69 -0.75 -28.62
CA THR A 242 9.14 0.48 -27.99
C THR A 242 8.08 1.07 -27.08
N LEU A 243 8.48 1.49 -25.90
CA LEU A 243 7.68 2.22 -24.93
C LEU A 243 8.33 3.58 -24.66
N ASP A 244 7.55 4.66 -24.80
CA ASP A 244 8.02 6.00 -24.46
C ASP A 244 7.89 6.20 -22.94
N TRP A 245 8.99 6.58 -22.29
CA TRP A 245 9.07 6.88 -20.87
C TRP A 245 9.39 8.36 -20.67
N ARG A 246 8.43 9.12 -20.12
CA ARG A 246 8.54 10.57 -19.94
C ARG A 246 9.06 10.90 -18.55
N ILE A 247 10.20 11.58 -18.52
CA ILE A 247 10.81 12.11 -17.29
C ILE A 247 10.61 13.62 -17.25
N ARG A 248 10.11 14.13 -16.12
CA ARG A 248 9.78 15.55 -15.96
C ARG A 248 11.03 16.38 -15.64
N PRO A 249 11.12 17.63 -16.13
CA PRO A 249 12.16 18.55 -15.72
C PRO A 249 11.97 18.95 -14.25
N GLU A 250 13.05 19.42 -13.60
CA GLU A 250 13.06 19.89 -12.19
C GLU A 250 12.64 18.81 -11.18
N ASP A 251 12.90 17.55 -11.51
CA ASP A 251 12.76 16.43 -10.58
C ASP A 251 14.04 16.24 -9.78
N HIS A 252 13.92 16.34 -8.46
CA HIS A 252 15.03 16.21 -7.51
C HIS A 252 15.19 14.79 -6.98
N THR A 253 14.44 13.83 -7.55
CA THR A 253 14.53 12.43 -7.17
C THR A 253 14.84 11.53 -8.37
N PRO A 254 15.43 10.35 -8.13
CA PRO A 254 15.71 9.41 -9.20
C PRO A 254 14.41 8.74 -9.68
N ASN A 255 14.25 8.63 -11.00
CA ASN A 255 13.07 8.02 -11.62
C ASN A 255 13.28 6.54 -11.88
N PHE A 256 12.22 5.73 -11.75
CA PHE A 256 12.30 4.28 -11.91
C PHE A 256 11.17 3.72 -12.79
N ALA A 257 11.57 2.87 -13.73
CA ALA A 257 10.66 2.00 -14.47
C ALA A 257 11.15 0.55 -14.38
N GLU A 258 10.24 -0.40 -14.47
CA GLU A 258 10.53 -1.83 -14.45
C GLU A 258 9.93 -2.49 -15.69
N VAL A 259 10.60 -3.50 -16.24
CA VAL A 259 10.08 -4.36 -17.31
C VAL A 259 10.24 -5.81 -16.88
N TRP A 260 9.14 -6.55 -16.85
CA TRP A 260 9.06 -7.93 -16.38
C TRP A 260 8.61 -8.87 -17.49
N SER A 261 9.22 -10.05 -17.54
CA SER A 261 8.76 -11.15 -18.40
C SER A 261 7.48 -11.79 -17.90
N GLU A 262 6.87 -12.60 -18.76
CA GLU A 262 5.97 -13.67 -18.33
C GLU A 262 6.70 -14.72 -17.46
N GLN A 263 5.92 -15.63 -16.88
CA GLN A 263 6.46 -16.80 -16.18
C GLN A 263 7.20 -17.74 -17.12
N ILE A 264 8.34 -18.21 -16.65
CA ILE A 264 9.20 -19.17 -17.35
C ILE A 264 9.28 -20.42 -16.50
N SER A 265 8.93 -21.57 -17.06
CA SER A 265 8.92 -22.83 -16.33
C SER A 265 10.32 -23.25 -15.85
N GLY A 266 10.34 -23.84 -14.66
CA GLY A 266 11.52 -24.37 -13.99
C GLY A 266 12.45 -23.30 -13.43
N ALA A 267 13.57 -23.76 -12.89
CA ALA A 267 14.53 -22.90 -12.23
C ALA A 267 15.15 -21.84 -13.15
N GLY A 268 15.12 -22.04 -14.48
CA GLY A 268 16.04 -21.37 -15.40
C GLY A 268 17.46 -21.66 -14.95
N GLY A 269 18.05 -22.77 -15.44
CA GLY A 269 19.37 -23.22 -15.01
C GLY A 269 20.41 -22.08 -15.03
N SER A 270 21.60 -22.28 -14.45
CA SER A 270 22.68 -21.28 -14.38
C SER A 270 23.22 -20.77 -15.74
N GLY A 271 22.55 -21.11 -16.85
CA GLY A 271 22.82 -20.68 -18.22
C GLY A 271 21.98 -19.46 -18.67
N PRO A 272 22.40 -18.82 -19.79
CA PRO A 272 22.06 -17.44 -20.15
C PRO A 272 20.75 -17.24 -20.93
N ALA A 273 19.76 -18.12 -20.81
CA ALA A 273 18.52 -17.98 -21.57
C ALA A 273 17.63 -16.88 -20.96
N HIS A 274 17.92 -15.62 -21.31
CA HIS A 274 17.06 -14.50 -20.98
C HIS A 274 15.91 -14.47 -21.97
N PRO A 275 14.64 -14.50 -21.50
CA PRO A 275 13.47 -14.42 -22.37
C PRO A 275 13.38 -13.04 -23.04
N LEU A 276 14.02 -12.02 -22.47
CA LEU A 276 13.87 -10.63 -22.86
C LEU A 276 15.24 -9.96 -22.98
N THR A 277 15.29 -8.89 -23.78
CA THR A 277 16.32 -7.86 -23.68
C THR A 277 15.64 -6.51 -23.59
N ALA A 278 16.02 -5.70 -22.61
CA ALA A 278 15.56 -4.32 -22.46
C ALA A 278 16.73 -3.36 -22.70
N VAL A 279 16.48 -2.32 -23.48
CA VAL A 279 17.45 -1.30 -23.88
C VAL A 279 16.87 0.08 -23.59
N VAL A 280 17.68 0.94 -22.99
CA VAL A 280 17.30 2.33 -22.65
C VAL A 280 18.04 3.32 -23.54
N ARG A 281 17.31 4.30 -24.08
CA ARG A 281 17.84 5.35 -24.95
C ARG A 281 17.51 6.75 -24.42
N LEU A 282 18.47 7.67 -24.56
CA LEU A 282 18.31 9.08 -24.20
C LEU A 282 17.25 9.78 -25.07
N PRO A 283 16.61 10.85 -24.58
CA PRO A 283 15.65 11.64 -25.37
C PRO A 283 16.25 12.30 -26.61
N LEU A 284 17.46 12.84 -26.47
CA LEU A 284 18.22 13.53 -27.51
C LEU A 284 19.72 13.41 -27.20
N GLY A 285 20.56 13.45 -28.24
CA GLY A 285 22.02 13.48 -28.11
C GLY A 285 22.73 12.15 -28.43
N PRO A 286 24.06 12.18 -28.55
CA PRO A 286 24.87 10.98 -28.68
C PRO A 286 24.90 10.29 -27.31
N GLY A 287 24.30 9.11 -27.22
CA GLY A 287 24.39 8.24 -26.07
C GLY A 287 24.25 6.80 -26.52
N SER A 288 25.24 5.97 -26.21
CA SER A 288 25.17 4.54 -26.53
C SER A 288 24.05 3.88 -25.73
N PRO A 289 23.17 3.06 -26.34
CA PRO A 289 22.10 2.38 -25.61
C PRO A 289 22.65 1.52 -24.46
N ALA A 290 22.01 1.59 -23.29
CA ALA A 290 22.33 0.72 -22.17
C ALA A 290 21.40 -0.50 -22.15
N ALA A 291 21.99 -1.69 -22.24
CA ALA A 291 21.31 -2.97 -22.09
C ALA A 291 21.87 -3.71 -20.88
N ALA A 292 21.02 -4.19 -19.98
CA ALA A 292 21.48 -5.10 -18.93
C ALA A 292 21.62 -6.52 -19.50
N GLY A 293 22.71 -7.18 -19.11
CA GLY A 293 22.95 -8.58 -19.43
C GLY A 293 22.19 -9.53 -18.49
N ARG A 294 22.94 -10.36 -17.78
CA ARG A 294 22.42 -11.44 -16.95
C ARG A 294 21.86 -10.98 -15.61
N ALA A 295 21.09 -11.85 -14.96
CA ALA A 295 20.63 -11.61 -13.59
C ALA A 295 21.82 -11.31 -12.67
N GLY A 296 21.71 -10.23 -11.89
CA GLY A 296 22.79 -9.69 -11.06
C GLY A 296 23.76 -8.75 -11.78
N GLN A 297 23.65 -8.58 -13.10
CA GLN A 297 24.44 -7.60 -13.85
C GLN A 297 23.74 -6.25 -13.92
N MET A 298 24.54 -5.21 -14.07
CA MET A 298 24.10 -3.84 -14.33
C MET A 298 24.91 -3.20 -15.45
N THR A 299 24.29 -2.27 -16.14
CA THR A 299 24.94 -1.40 -17.13
C THR A 299 24.61 0.04 -16.78
N THR A 300 25.62 0.91 -16.81
CA THR A 300 25.44 2.36 -16.63
C THR A 300 25.43 3.04 -17.99
N LEU A 301 24.42 3.87 -18.20
CA LEU A 301 24.37 4.83 -19.28
C LEU A 301 25.03 6.11 -18.82
N THR A 302 26.05 6.56 -19.55
CA THR A 302 26.80 7.78 -19.27
C THR A 302 26.58 8.80 -20.40
N ASP A 303 26.94 10.06 -20.16
CA ASP A 303 27.04 11.04 -21.23
C ASP A 303 28.23 10.70 -22.14
N ASP A 304 28.04 10.66 -23.47
CA ASP A 304 29.16 10.43 -24.40
C ASP A 304 30.19 11.58 -24.35
N ALA A 305 29.75 12.79 -23.99
CA ALA A 305 30.62 13.96 -23.80
C ALA A 305 31.33 13.96 -22.44
N ASP A 306 30.78 13.27 -21.44
CA ASP A 306 31.36 13.10 -20.10
C ASP A 306 31.08 11.69 -19.53
N PRO A 307 31.92 10.69 -19.87
CA PRO A 307 31.74 9.31 -19.44
C PRO A 307 31.77 9.09 -17.92
N GLU A 308 32.25 10.06 -17.13
CA GLU A 308 32.25 9.96 -15.66
C GLU A 308 30.89 10.35 -15.05
N THR A 309 29.98 10.91 -15.85
CA THR A 309 28.65 11.32 -15.41
C THR A 309 27.61 10.23 -15.71
N PRO A 310 27.14 9.45 -14.71
CA PRO A 310 26.09 8.46 -14.90
C PRO A 310 24.73 9.14 -15.06
N LEU A 311 24.05 8.90 -16.18
CA LEU A 311 22.73 9.43 -16.49
C LEU A 311 21.62 8.46 -16.09
N ALA A 312 21.83 7.16 -16.35
CA ALA A 312 20.89 6.12 -16.01
C ALA A 312 21.59 4.78 -15.76
N ARG A 313 20.86 3.83 -15.17
CA ARG A 313 21.31 2.45 -14.99
C ARG A 313 20.18 1.49 -15.28
N ILE A 314 20.55 0.34 -15.82
CA ILE A 314 19.66 -0.80 -15.99
C ILE A 314 20.22 -2.01 -15.24
N TYR A 315 19.38 -2.64 -14.42
CA TYR A 315 19.73 -3.80 -13.60
C TYR A 315 18.83 -4.97 -13.95
N CYS A 316 19.39 -6.17 -14.09
CA CYS A 316 18.62 -7.38 -14.33
C CYS A 316 18.52 -8.20 -13.03
N ARG A 317 17.31 -8.57 -12.61
CA ARG A 317 17.07 -9.47 -11.48
C ARG A 317 16.19 -10.64 -11.90
N LYS A 318 16.38 -11.75 -11.20
CA LYS A 318 15.48 -12.89 -11.25
C LYS A 318 14.58 -12.87 -10.03
N HIS A 319 13.31 -13.18 -10.23
CA HIS A 319 12.30 -13.38 -9.20
C HIS A 319 11.65 -14.74 -9.42
N ASP A 320 11.38 -15.50 -8.38
CA ASP A 320 10.82 -16.86 -8.49
C ASP A 320 9.89 -17.18 -7.33
N ASN A 321 9.18 -18.30 -7.45
CA ASN A 321 8.18 -18.73 -6.47
C ASN A 321 8.76 -19.48 -5.28
N LYS A 322 10.07 -19.36 -5.06
CA LYS A 322 10.73 -20.10 -4.00
C LYS A 322 10.57 -19.31 -2.70
N PRO A 323 9.96 -19.88 -1.65
CA PRO A 323 9.87 -19.20 -0.38
C PRO A 323 11.27 -18.99 0.21
N PRO A 324 11.47 -17.94 1.02
CA PRO A 324 12.75 -17.66 1.66
C PRO A 324 13.27 -18.87 2.44
N GLY A 325 14.49 -19.33 2.13
CA GLY A 325 15.10 -20.48 2.80
C GLY A 325 14.60 -21.86 2.36
N GLY A 326 13.72 -21.94 1.35
CA GLY A 326 13.24 -23.21 0.80
C GLY A 326 14.37 -24.09 0.24
N THR A 327 14.22 -25.41 0.36
CA THR A 327 15.10 -26.40 -0.28
C THR A 327 14.44 -26.92 -1.56
N GLY A 328 15.15 -26.92 -2.69
CA GLY A 328 14.61 -27.35 -4.00
C GLY A 328 14.73 -26.28 -5.09
N ASP A 329 14.44 -26.68 -6.32
CA ASP A 329 14.41 -25.82 -7.51
C ASP A 329 13.04 -25.12 -7.62
N PRO A 330 12.98 -23.83 -8.01
CA PRO A 330 11.71 -23.14 -8.23
C PRO A 330 10.94 -23.78 -9.39
N ALA A 331 9.61 -23.77 -9.28
CA ALA A 331 8.72 -24.30 -10.32
C ALA A 331 8.64 -23.36 -11.52
N TRP A 332 8.82 -22.06 -11.30
CA TRP A 332 8.90 -21.04 -12.33
C TRP A 332 9.73 -19.85 -11.85
N HIS A 333 10.15 -19.00 -12.79
CA HIS A 333 10.79 -17.73 -12.49
C HIS A 333 10.42 -16.67 -13.52
N ARG A 334 10.76 -15.42 -13.23
CA ARG A 334 10.63 -14.24 -14.09
C ARG A 334 11.91 -13.44 -14.08
N VAL A 335 12.10 -12.68 -15.16
CA VAL A 335 13.23 -11.75 -15.30
C VAL A 335 12.68 -10.33 -15.29
N GLY A 336 13.18 -9.52 -14.36
CA GLY A 336 12.86 -8.11 -14.22
C GLY A 336 14.05 -7.23 -14.56
N TYR A 337 13.84 -6.24 -15.42
CA TYR A 337 14.77 -5.17 -15.70
C TYR A 337 14.34 -3.92 -14.95
N TYR A 338 15.20 -3.40 -14.09
CA TYR A 338 14.99 -2.16 -13.33
C TYR A 338 15.78 -1.06 -13.99
N LEU A 339 15.09 -0.04 -14.47
CA LEU A 339 15.63 1.15 -15.10
C LEU A 339 15.58 2.27 -14.07
N CYS A 340 16.69 2.96 -13.86
CA CYS A 340 16.78 4.08 -12.93
C CYS A 340 17.53 5.23 -13.61
N THR A 341 16.99 6.45 -13.58
CA THR A 341 17.76 7.64 -13.97
C THR A 341 18.26 8.38 -12.74
N ALA A 342 19.33 9.15 -12.89
CA ALA A 342 19.62 10.22 -11.94
C ALA A 342 18.45 11.24 -11.93
N PRO A 343 18.30 12.06 -10.88
CA PRO A 343 17.39 13.20 -10.90
C PRO A 343 17.69 14.13 -12.08
N THR A 344 16.68 14.88 -12.54
CA THR A 344 16.89 15.87 -13.61
C THR A 344 17.43 17.19 -13.08
N LEU A 345 17.29 17.44 -11.77
CA LEU A 345 17.88 18.56 -11.06
C LEU A 345 18.41 18.09 -9.70
N GLU A 346 19.71 18.24 -9.45
CA GLU A 346 20.32 18.01 -8.13
C GLU A 346 20.95 19.31 -7.64
N GLU A 347 20.69 19.73 -6.40
CA GLU A 347 21.24 20.99 -5.85
C GLU A 347 22.78 21.04 -5.88
N ASP A 348 23.43 19.88 -5.70
CA ASP A 348 24.89 19.75 -5.63
C ASP A 348 25.55 19.44 -6.99
N ARG A 349 24.76 19.23 -8.06
CA ARG A 349 25.27 18.87 -9.39
C ARG A 349 24.68 19.76 -10.48
N MET A 350 25.56 20.38 -11.27
CA MET A 350 25.17 21.27 -12.38
C MET A 350 24.44 20.56 -13.53
N ALA A 351 24.52 19.23 -13.65
CA ALA A 351 23.84 18.46 -14.68
C ALA A 351 23.25 17.16 -14.10
N GLY A 352 21.94 17.02 -14.19
CA GLY A 352 21.20 15.78 -13.93
C GLY A 352 20.99 14.96 -15.20
N ALA A 353 20.21 13.88 -15.09
CA ALA A 353 19.76 13.14 -16.28
C ALA A 353 18.89 14.05 -17.18
N PRO A 354 18.94 13.90 -18.51
CA PRO A 354 18.09 14.71 -19.39
C PRO A 354 16.61 14.42 -19.15
N SER A 355 15.82 15.47 -18.93
CA SER A 355 14.36 15.37 -18.95
C SER A 355 13.84 15.15 -20.38
N GLY A 356 12.63 14.59 -20.52
CA GLY A 356 11.98 14.41 -21.81
C GLY A 356 11.55 12.98 -22.06
N ARG A 357 11.40 12.63 -23.34
CA ARG A 357 10.91 11.32 -23.79
C ARG A 357 12.07 10.37 -23.99
N TRP A 358 12.31 9.50 -23.02
CA TRP A 358 13.20 8.36 -23.14
C TRP A 358 12.51 7.22 -23.86
N THR A 359 13.27 6.31 -24.44
CA THR A 359 12.72 5.11 -25.09
C THR A 359 13.22 3.85 -24.40
N ILE A 360 12.29 2.97 -24.06
CA ILE A 360 12.55 1.61 -23.59
C ILE A 360 12.23 0.66 -24.74
N GLU A 361 13.24 -0.02 -25.26
CA GLU A 361 13.10 -1.00 -26.33
C GLU A 361 13.20 -2.41 -25.75
N VAL A 362 12.20 -3.25 -25.98
CA VAL A 362 12.08 -4.59 -25.43
C VAL A 362 11.94 -5.61 -26.56
N ALA A 363 12.76 -6.65 -26.56
CA ALA A 363 12.67 -7.74 -27.52
C ALA A 363 12.59 -9.10 -26.80
N GLY A 364 11.73 -9.98 -27.31
CA GLY A 364 11.64 -11.37 -26.90
C GLY A 364 12.76 -12.25 -27.46
N LYS A 365 13.05 -13.36 -26.80
CA LYS A 365 13.97 -14.41 -27.24
C LYS A 365 13.32 -15.78 -27.08
N GLY A 366 12.69 -16.25 -28.15
CA GLY A 366 12.07 -17.57 -28.24
C GLY A 366 10.64 -17.61 -27.71
N LYS A 367 10.01 -18.80 -27.76
CA LYS A 367 8.57 -18.99 -27.51
C LYS A 367 8.07 -18.76 -26.08
N SER A 368 8.95 -18.38 -25.15
CA SER A 368 8.62 -18.15 -23.73
C SER A 368 8.70 -16.67 -23.37
N SER A 369 8.52 -15.79 -24.35
CA SER A 369 8.62 -14.34 -24.21
C SER A 369 7.53 -13.62 -24.98
N ASP A 370 6.32 -14.18 -25.02
CA ASP A 370 5.24 -13.68 -25.87
C ASP A 370 4.71 -12.31 -25.40
N ARG A 371 4.95 -11.94 -24.13
CA ARG A 371 4.53 -10.68 -23.51
C ARG A 371 5.53 -10.15 -22.50
N ALA A 372 5.43 -8.84 -22.26
CA ALA A 372 6.10 -8.17 -21.17
C ALA A 372 5.17 -7.17 -20.48
N HIS A 373 5.48 -6.93 -19.21
CA HIS A 373 4.76 -6.02 -18.32
C HIS A 373 5.73 -4.91 -17.91
N ALA A 374 5.34 -3.66 -18.05
CA ALA A 374 6.15 -2.53 -17.63
C ALA A 374 5.41 -1.65 -16.63
N TYR A 375 6.14 -1.19 -15.62
CA TYR A 375 5.60 -0.40 -14.53
C TYR A 375 6.49 0.80 -14.23
N VAL A 376 5.89 1.96 -13.96
CA VAL A 376 6.58 3.10 -13.34
C VAL A 376 6.41 3.00 -11.82
N GLN A 377 7.51 3.13 -11.09
CA GLN A 377 7.45 3.14 -9.64
C GLN A 377 6.92 4.49 -9.13
N SER A 378 6.43 4.53 -7.88
CA SER A 378 6.13 5.82 -7.23
C SER A 378 7.35 6.72 -7.20
N ASP A 379 7.10 8.03 -7.26
CA ASP A 379 8.09 9.07 -7.02
C ASP A 379 7.51 10.02 -6.00
N GLN A 380 8.11 10.02 -4.80
CA GLN A 380 7.65 10.83 -3.68
C GLN A 380 8.81 11.60 -3.07
N THR A 381 8.50 12.83 -2.69
CA THR A 381 9.48 13.72 -2.07
C THR A 381 10.06 13.15 -0.79
N LEU A 382 11.39 13.22 -0.69
CA LEU A 382 12.14 12.74 0.48
C LEU A 382 11.84 13.59 1.71
N THR A 383 11.80 14.91 1.52
CA THR A 383 11.57 15.88 2.59
C THR A 383 10.09 16.19 2.71
N PHE A 384 9.59 16.16 3.95
CA PHE A 384 8.21 16.53 4.26
C PHE A 384 7.88 17.96 3.79
N GLY A 385 6.72 18.12 3.13
CA GLY A 385 6.24 19.40 2.61
C GLY A 385 6.85 19.83 1.27
N SER A 386 7.80 19.08 0.72
CA SER A 386 8.38 19.34 -0.60
C SER A 386 7.50 18.81 -1.72
N VAL A 387 7.62 19.40 -2.91
CA VAL A 387 6.94 19.02 -4.18
C VAL A 387 7.93 18.68 -5.31
N THR A 388 9.17 18.36 -4.96
CA THR A 388 10.30 18.21 -5.89
C THR A 388 10.48 16.81 -6.50
N GLY A 389 9.76 15.80 -6.02
CA GLY A 389 9.72 14.45 -6.58
C GLY A 389 8.58 14.37 -7.58
N LEU A 390 8.90 14.04 -8.82
CA LEU A 390 8.03 14.31 -9.95
C LEU A 390 7.79 13.08 -10.84
N LEU A 391 6.89 12.20 -10.38
CA LEU A 391 6.44 10.97 -11.06
C LEU A 391 6.54 11.02 -12.59
N SER A 392 7.43 10.20 -13.14
CA SER A 392 7.49 9.87 -14.56
C SER A 392 6.28 9.06 -15.00
N THR A 393 6.03 9.04 -16.30
CA THR A 393 4.89 8.32 -16.89
C THR A 393 5.31 7.60 -18.16
N PHE A 394 4.55 6.60 -18.58
CA PHE A 394 4.60 6.15 -19.96
C PHE A 394 3.80 7.10 -20.87
N ASP A 395 4.10 7.07 -22.16
CA ASP A 395 3.40 7.85 -23.18
C ASP A 395 3.10 7.00 -24.41
N HIS A 396 1.91 7.18 -24.97
CA HIS A 396 1.50 6.54 -26.21
C HIS A 396 0.38 7.36 -26.86
N PRO A 397 0.44 7.64 -28.18
CA PRO A 397 -0.55 8.48 -28.86
C PRO A 397 -1.99 7.95 -28.78
N ASP A 398 -2.16 6.64 -28.62
CA ASP A 398 -3.49 6.02 -28.51
C ASP A 398 -4.03 6.01 -27.07
N PHE A 399 -3.20 6.28 -26.07
CA PHE A 399 -3.65 6.36 -24.68
C PHE A 399 -4.23 7.75 -24.38
N ARG A 400 -5.47 7.79 -23.90
CA ARG A 400 -6.14 9.04 -23.50
C ARG A 400 -6.52 8.98 -22.03
N PRO A 401 -6.02 9.88 -21.17
CA PRO A 401 -6.39 9.88 -19.75
C PRO A 401 -7.79 10.47 -19.51
N VAL A 402 -8.23 11.37 -20.39
CA VAL A 402 -9.52 12.04 -20.31
C VAL A 402 -10.25 11.98 -21.65
N ASP A 403 -11.58 12.06 -21.60
CA ASP A 403 -12.42 12.16 -22.77
C ASP A 403 -12.46 13.60 -23.34
N TYR A 404 -13.24 13.81 -24.40
CA TYR A 404 -13.38 15.12 -25.06
C TYR A 404 -13.99 16.21 -24.16
N ALA A 405 -14.66 15.83 -23.07
CA ALA A 405 -15.25 16.73 -22.08
C ALA A 405 -14.34 16.93 -20.86
N GLY A 406 -13.12 16.37 -20.85
CA GLY A 406 -12.17 16.46 -19.75
C GLY A 406 -12.49 15.52 -18.58
N ARG A 407 -13.39 14.56 -18.75
CA ARG A 407 -13.72 13.57 -17.71
C ARG A 407 -12.68 12.45 -17.74
N ALA A 408 -12.23 12.01 -16.56
CA ALA A 408 -11.33 10.87 -16.47
C ALA A 408 -11.95 9.63 -17.11
N ILE A 409 -11.18 8.97 -17.98
CA ILE A 409 -11.55 7.69 -18.56
C ILE A 409 -11.10 6.61 -17.55
N ASP A 410 -12.03 5.75 -17.13
CA ASP A 410 -11.78 4.60 -16.25
C ASP A 410 -11.56 3.33 -17.11
N VAL A 411 -11.41 2.16 -16.50
CA VAL A 411 -11.36 0.86 -17.18
C VAL A 411 -12.67 0.54 -17.88
N TYR A 412 -13.78 0.98 -17.27
CA TYR A 412 -15.12 0.85 -17.82
C TYR A 412 -15.85 2.18 -17.77
N ASP A 413 -16.72 2.41 -18.74
CA ASP A 413 -17.78 3.41 -18.59
C ASP A 413 -18.94 2.81 -17.78
N TYR A 414 -19.43 3.58 -16.80
CA TYR A 414 -20.46 3.16 -15.85
C TYR A 414 -21.72 4.00 -16.07
N PRO A 415 -22.63 3.56 -16.95
CA PRO A 415 -23.86 4.29 -17.21
C PRO A 415 -24.82 4.18 -16.01
N ILE A 416 -25.61 5.24 -15.80
CA ILE A 416 -26.50 5.38 -14.61
C ILE A 416 -27.85 4.66 -14.83
N ASP A 417 -28.14 4.25 -16.06
CA ASP A 417 -29.39 3.62 -16.48
C ASP A 417 -29.44 2.09 -16.24
N GLY A 418 -28.48 1.55 -15.48
CA GLY A 418 -28.39 0.11 -15.17
C GLY A 418 -27.85 -0.75 -16.31
N VAL A 419 -27.41 -0.15 -17.42
CA VAL A 419 -26.74 -0.88 -18.51
C VAL A 419 -25.39 -1.42 -18.04
N ALA A 420 -25.00 -2.59 -18.57
CA ALA A 420 -23.72 -3.21 -18.25
C ALA A 420 -22.54 -2.26 -18.57
N PRO A 421 -21.55 -2.14 -17.68
CA PRO A 421 -20.36 -1.31 -17.92
C PRO A 421 -19.64 -1.73 -19.20
N THR A 422 -19.28 -0.74 -20.03
CA THR A 422 -18.58 -1.00 -21.31
C THR A 422 -17.09 -0.80 -21.13
N LEU A 423 -16.28 -1.76 -21.60
CA LEU A 423 -14.82 -1.68 -21.51
C LEU A 423 -14.27 -0.52 -22.34
N THR A 424 -13.54 0.39 -21.70
CA THR A 424 -12.94 1.58 -22.33
C THR A 424 -11.42 1.49 -22.43
N ASP A 425 -10.79 0.54 -21.74
CA ASP A 425 -9.34 0.33 -21.73
C ASP A 425 -8.93 -0.66 -22.84
N LEU A 426 -8.82 -0.15 -24.06
CA LEU A 426 -8.52 -0.84 -25.34
C LEU A 426 -7.10 -0.48 -25.86
N PRO A 427 -6.49 -1.24 -26.81
CA PRO A 427 -5.16 -1.87 -26.62
C PRO A 427 -3.95 -1.00 -27.08
N PRO A 428 -2.72 -1.56 -27.08
CA PRO A 428 -1.56 -1.36 -26.20
C PRO A 428 -0.67 -0.14 -26.58
N PRO A 429 0.46 0.10 -25.89
CA PRO A 429 1.02 -0.63 -24.77
C PRO A 429 0.52 -0.15 -23.41
N ILE A 430 0.04 1.09 -23.26
CA ILE A 430 -0.38 1.62 -21.96
C ILE A 430 -1.79 1.13 -21.62
N THR A 431 -1.98 0.68 -20.38
CA THR A 431 -3.25 0.20 -19.84
C THR A 431 -3.48 0.75 -18.44
N ARG A 432 -4.74 0.78 -18.00
CA ARG A 432 -5.13 1.08 -16.61
C ARG A 432 -5.21 -0.19 -15.76
N ARG A 433 -5.45 -1.34 -16.39
CA ARG A 433 -5.41 -2.65 -15.73
C ARG A 433 -3.99 -2.98 -15.27
N GLY A 434 -3.86 -3.87 -14.29
CA GLY A 434 -2.57 -4.22 -13.70
C GLY A 434 -1.97 -3.14 -12.80
N SER A 435 -2.75 -2.13 -12.41
CA SER A 435 -2.33 -1.01 -11.55
C SER A 435 -2.38 -1.33 -10.06
N LEU A 436 -2.86 -2.51 -9.65
CA LEU A 436 -2.90 -2.89 -8.23
C LEU A 436 -1.55 -2.69 -7.54
N ASN A 437 -1.62 -2.28 -6.28
CA ASN A 437 -0.49 -2.24 -5.35
C ASN A 437 0.31 -3.55 -5.44
N ALA A 438 1.62 -3.46 -5.69
CA ALA A 438 2.45 -4.62 -6.02
C ALA A 438 2.48 -5.67 -4.91
N ILE A 439 2.43 -5.25 -3.64
CA ILE A 439 2.40 -6.16 -2.47
C ILE A 439 0.99 -6.70 -2.14
N ALA A 440 0.00 -6.37 -2.97
CA ALA A 440 -1.40 -6.76 -2.81
C ALA A 440 -1.82 -7.81 -3.86
N ASN A 441 -0.89 -8.52 -4.49
CA ASN A 441 -1.19 -9.48 -5.55
C ASN A 441 -1.18 -10.93 -5.04
N ASN A 442 -1.54 -11.16 -3.77
CA ASN A 442 -1.65 -12.48 -3.17
C ASN A 442 -2.99 -12.68 -2.47
N ASP A 443 -3.33 -13.92 -2.16
CA ASP A 443 -4.53 -14.39 -1.48
C ASP A 443 -4.43 -14.37 0.06
N ALA A 444 -3.25 -14.18 0.64
CA ALA A 444 -3.08 -14.06 2.09
C ALA A 444 -3.60 -12.73 2.66
N VAL A 445 -3.63 -11.69 1.82
CA VAL A 445 -4.14 -10.35 2.14
C VAL A 445 -5.54 -10.11 1.58
N ARG A 446 -6.28 -9.18 2.19
CA ARG A 446 -7.54 -8.67 1.64
C ARG A 446 -7.31 -7.31 1.01
N VAL A 447 -7.64 -7.21 -0.28
CA VAL A 447 -7.33 -6.04 -1.09
C VAL A 447 -8.58 -5.21 -1.27
N ILE A 448 -8.56 -3.98 -0.76
CA ILE A 448 -9.76 -3.14 -0.72
C ILE A 448 -9.62 -2.00 -1.72
N GLY A 449 -10.50 -2.02 -2.71
CA GLY A 449 -10.68 -0.89 -3.64
C GLY A 449 -11.65 0.15 -3.08
N SER A 450 -11.85 1.22 -3.85
CA SER A 450 -12.66 2.36 -3.45
C SER A 450 -13.85 2.56 -4.38
N TYR A 451 -15.01 2.86 -3.79
CA TYR A 451 -16.17 3.39 -4.50
C TYR A 451 -16.68 4.71 -3.90
N ARG A 452 -17.55 5.39 -4.63
CA ARG A 452 -18.19 6.63 -4.20
C ARG A 452 -19.53 6.35 -3.52
N ALA A 453 -19.69 6.80 -2.27
CA ALA A 453 -20.84 6.43 -1.44
C ALA A 453 -22.22 6.83 -2.03
N THR A 454 -22.31 7.97 -2.73
CA THR A 454 -23.60 8.46 -3.26
C THR A 454 -24.22 7.61 -4.35
N ASP A 455 -23.43 6.88 -5.15
CA ASP A 455 -23.94 6.18 -6.33
C ASP A 455 -23.25 4.83 -6.63
N GLY A 456 -22.41 4.34 -5.71
CA GLY A 456 -21.79 3.03 -5.88
C GLY A 456 -20.73 2.96 -6.98
N LYS A 457 -20.40 4.06 -7.67
CA LYS A 457 -19.42 4.03 -8.77
C LYS A 457 -18.02 3.77 -8.23
N ALA A 458 -17.28 2.85 -8.85
CA ALA A 458 -15.86 2.66 -8.55
C ALA A 458 -15.11 4.01 -8.68
N SER A 459 -14.21 4.28 -7.73
CA SER A 459 -13.47 5.54 -7.74
C SER A 459 -12.45 5.53 -8.88
N VAL A 460 -12.37 6.65 -9.61
CA VAL A 460 -11.49 6.79 -10.78
C VAL A 460 -10.00 6.65 -10.44
N PHE A 461 -9.61 6.87 -9.19
CA PHE A 461 -8.23 6.62 -8.74
C PHE A 461 -8.00 5.17 -8.32
N SER A 462 -9.06 4.41 -8.00
CA SER A 462 -8.92 3.04 -7.47
C SER A 462 -8.32 2.16 -8.53
N SER A 463 -7.18 1.55 -8.20
CA SER A 463 -6.45 0.67 -9.11
C SER A 463 -7.27 -0.57 -9.47
N ALA A 464 -6.96 -1.16 -10.61
CA ALA A 464 -7.61 -2.34 -11.13
C ALA A 464 -6.60 -3.48 -11.32
N ALA A 465 -7.09 -4.71 -11.17
CA ALA A 465 -6.29 -5.91 -11.42
C ALA A 465 -5.91 -6.04 -12.90
N SER A 466 -4.98 -6.96 -13.19
CA SER A 466 -4.73 -7.39 -14.57
C SER A 466 -5.88 -8.26 -15.05
N SER A 467 -6.22 -8.20 -16.33
CA SER A 467 -7.12 -9.17 -16.96
C SER A 467 -6.48 -10.56 -17.08
N GLU A 468 -5.15 -10.60 -17.05
CA GLU A 468 -4.35 -11.82 -17.12
C GLU A 468 -3.29 -11.74 -16.01
N PRO A 469 -3.66 -12.07 -14.76
CA PRO A 469 -2.72 -12.06 -13.65
C PRO A 469 -1.60 -13.07 -13.90
N VAL A 470 -0.38 -12.70 -13.48
CA VAL A 470 0.80 -13.55 -13.62
C VAL A 470 0.97 -14.35 -12.33
N GLY A 471 1.15 -15.67 -12.44
CA GLY A 471 1.35 -16.53 -11.26
C GLY A 471 0.17 -16.58 -10.32
N ASP A 472 0.46 -16.42 -9.02
CA ASP A 472 -0.56 -16.38 -7.97
C ASP A 472 -1.09 -14.94 -7.77
N GLY A 473 -0.81 -14.07 -8.74
CA GLY A 473 -1.35 -12.72 -8.86
C GLY A 473 -2.88 -12.69 -8.78
N ARG A 474 -3.44 -11.62 -8.20
CA ARG A 474 -4.91 -11.47 -8.11
C ARG A 474 -5.52 -10.96 -9.42
N ALA A 475 -6.63 -11.58 -9.82
CA ALA A 475 -7.48 -11.13 -10.93
C ALA A 475 -8.45 -9.98 -10.57
N ALA A 476 -8.59 -9.69 -9.27
CA ALA A 476 -9.49 -8.66 -8.75
C ALA A 476 -9.09 -8.22 -7.32
N PRO A 477 -9.47 -7.01 -6.88
CA PRO A 477 -9.51 -6.72 -5.44
C PRO A 477 -10.49 -7.68 -4.72
N THR A 478 -10.45 -7.74 -3.39
CA THR A 478 -11.39 -8.55 -2.60
C THR A 478 -12.78 -7.94 -2.63
N ALA A 479 -12.89 -6.65 -2.33
CA ALA A 479 -14.17 -5.92 -2.26
C ALA A 479 -13.92 -4.41 -2.33
N LEU A 480 -15.00 -3.63 -2.38
CA LEU A 480 -14.94 -2.16 -2.32
C LEU A 480 -15.59 -1.59 -1.08
N LEU A 481 -14.98 -0.55 -0.52
CA LEU A 481 -15.59 0.31 0.49
C LEU A 481 -15.53 1.78 0.08
N PRO A 482 -16.36 2.66 0.68
CA PRO A 482 -16.35 4.08 0.36
C PRO A 482 -14.99 4.74 0.58
N GLY A 483 -14.41 5.32 -0.46
CA GLY A 483 -13.22 6.19 -0.34
C GLY A 483 -13.50 7.65 -0.70
N VAL A 484 -14.74 7.95 -1.11
CA VAL A 484 -15.25 9.30 -1.37
C VAL A 484 -16.73 9.36 -0.98
N ASP A 485 -17.15 10.41 -0.28
CA ASP A 485 -18.56 10.58 0.12
C ASP A 485 -19.47 10.83 -1.09
N GLY A 486 -19.01 11.59 -2.10
CA GLY A 486 -19.83 11.93 -3.28
C GLY A 486 -19.08 12.69 -4.37
N ALA A 487 -19.73 12.94 -5.51
CA ALA A 487 -19.08 13.56 -6.67
C ALA A 487 -18.61 14.99 -6.39
N ALA A 488 -19.38 15.72 -5.58
CA ALA A 488 -19.06 17.07 -5.09
C ALA A 488 -18.59 17.08 -3.62
N ARG A 489 -18.51 15.92 -2.96
CA ARG A 489 -18.09 15.79 -1.56
C ARG A 489 -16.75 15.08 -1.52
N PHE A 490 -15.68 15.87 -1.45
CA PHE A 490 -14.31 15.36 -1.42
C PHE A 490 -14.10 14.43 -0.22
N GLY A 491 -13.54 13.26 -0.51
CA GLY A 491 -13.04 12.28 0.45
C GLY A 491 -14.06 11.75 1.46
N VAL A 492 -13.51 11.04 2.44
CA VAL A 492 -14.20 10.56 3.64
C VAL A 492 -13.73 11.42 4.81
N MET A 493 -14.66 11.86 5.65
CA MET A 493 -14.31 12.56 6.90
C MET A 493 -13.77 11.61 7.95
N ALA A 494 -12.60 11.94 8.49
CA ALA A 494 -12.04 11.34 9.69
C ALA A 494 -11.27 12.40 10.53
N ALA A 495 -10.56 11.97 11.57
CA ALA A 495 -9.83 12.85 12.47
C ALA A 495 -8.71 13.57 11.72
N GLY A 496 -8.46 14.82 12.11
CA GLY A 496 -7.20 15.49 11.78
C GLY A 496 -6.10 15.05 12.75
N SER A 497 -4.97 15.76 12.76
CA SER A 497 -3.82 15.36 13.59
C SER A 497 -4.00 15.67 15.08
N LYS A 498 -4.98 16.49 15.44
CA LYS A 498 -5.20 16.99 16.80
C LYS A 498 -6.66 16.80 17.21
N SER A 499 -6.88 16.55 18.49
CA SER A 499 -8.21 16.34 19.04
C SER A 499 -9.13 17.52 18.75
N GLY A 500 -10.35 17.24 18.29
CA GLY A 500 -11.32 18.25 17.90
C GLY A 500 -11.16 18.76 16.45
N SER A 501 -10.12 18.34 15.72
CA SER A 501 -10.01 18.60 14.29
C SER A 501 -10.48 17.42 13.45
N ALA A 502 -11.00 17.73 12.26
CA ALA A 502 -11.42 16.75 11.28
C ALA A 502 -11.00 17.22 9.89
N ALA A 503 -10.70 16.27 9.01
CA ALA A 503 -10.38 16.53 7.62
C ALA A 503 -11.04 15.50 6.73
N ALA A 504 -11.25 15.85 5.47
CA ALA A 504 -11.62 14.91 4.43
C ALA A 504 -10.39 14.54 3.61
N MET A 505 -10.21 13.24 3.38
CA MET A 505 -9.17 12.70 2.50
C MET A 505 -9.76 11.61 1.63
N GLN A 506 -9.19 11.38 0.44
CA GLN A 506 -9.62 10.34 -0.48
C GLN A 506 -8.48 9.39 -0.85
N GLY A 507 -8.82 8.13 -1.11
CA GLY A 507 -7.85 7.09 -1.44
C GLY A 507 -8.30 5.72 -0.93
N THR A 508 -7.79 4.68 -1.56
CA THR A 508 -8.02 3.27 -1.17
C THR A 508 -7.54 2.96 0.24
N SER A 509 -6.57 3.73 0.78
CA SER A 509 -6.14 3.69 2.18
C SER A 509 -7.29 3.87 3.17
N PHE A 510 -8.29 4.69 2.83
CA PHE A 510 -9.43 4.99 3.70
C PHE A 510 -10.52 3.92 3.60
N SER A 511 -10.75 3.38 2.40
CA SER A 511 -11.58 2.19 2.20
C SER A 511 -11.02 0.99 2.97
N THR A 512 -9.69 0.80 2.95
CA THR A 512 -8.96 -0.23 3.71
C THR A 512 -9.15 -0.08 5.21
N ALA A 513 -9.09 1.16 5.72
CA ALA A 513 -9.33 1.45 7.13
C ALA A 513 -10.77 1.15 7.55
N LEU A 514 -11.75 1.51 6.71
CA LEU A 514 -13.15 1.14 6.94
C LEU A 514 -13.33 -0.39 6.94
N ALA A 515 -12.67 -1.11 6.04
CA ALA A 515 -12.75 -2.57 5.98
C ALA A 515 -12.16 -3.20 7.24
N THR A 516 -11.02 -2.67 7.71
CA THR A 516 -10.39 -3.06 8.98
C THR A 516 -11.37 -2.91 10.14
N ARG A 517 -12.04 -1.76 10.25
CA ARG A 517 -13.05 -1.54 11.29
C ARG A 517 -14.19 -2.55 11.20
N ARG A 518 -14.68 -2.81 9.99
CA ARG A 518 -15.78 -3.75 9.76
C ARG A 518 -15.40 -5.16 10.21
N VAL A 519 -14.21 -5.63 9.83
CA VAL A 519 -13.67 -6.92 10.28
C VAL A 519 -13.47 -6.94 11.79
N ALA A 520 -12.96 -5.86 12.40
CA ALA A 520 -12.76 -5.77 13.85
C ALA A 520 -14.07 -5.91 14.63
N LEU A 521 -15.13 -5.25 14.18
CA LEU A 521 -16.46 -5.35 14.80
C LEU A 521 -17.06 -6.75 14.62
N ALA A 522 -16.96 -7.32 13.41
CA ALA A 522 -17.40 -8.68 13.14
C ALA A 522 -16.63 -9.73 13.96
N MET A 523 -15.34 -9.49 14.26
CA MET A 523 -14.57 -10.35 15.17
C MET A 523 -15.13 -10.35 16.59
N LEU A 524 -15.64 -9.23 17.10
CA LEU A 524 -16.30 -9.20 18.41
C LEU A 524 -17.60 -10.01 18.40
N GLU A 525 -18.43 -9.82 17.37
CA GLU A 525 -19.68 -10.58 17.20
C GLU A 525 -19.39 -12.09 17.08
N TRP A 526 -18.35 -12.46 16.34
CA TRP A 526 -17.89 -13.85 16.23
C TRP A 526 -17.41 -14.41 17.57
N ILE A 527 -16.65 -13.64 18.37
CA ILE A 527 -16.26 -14.04 19.72
C ILE A 527 -17.49 -14.24 20.62
N ASP A 528 -18.45 -13.32 20.58
CA ASP A 528 -19.68 -13.37 21.38
C ASP A 528 -20.58 -14.55 20.98
N GLY A 529 -20.51 -14.97 19.72
CA GLY A 529 -21.15 -16.17 19.18
C GLY A 529 -20.35 -17.46 19.40
N ASP A 530 -19.47 -17.52 20.40
CA ASP A 530 -18.61 -18.67 20.71
C ASP A 530 -17.72 -19.12 19.55
N ARG A 531 -17.33 -18.18 18.69
CA ARG A 531 -16.50 -18.41 17.50
C ARG A 531 -17.12 -19.38 16.49
N ASN A 532 -18.45 -19.46 16.46
CA ASN A 532 -19.17 -20.31 15.52
C ASN A 532 -19.16 -19.73 14.10
N GLY A 533 -19.02 -20.62 13.10
CA GLY A 533 -19.04 -20.25 11.69
C GLY A 533 -17.69 -19.76 11.16
N GLN A 534 -17.74 -19.13 9.98
CA GLN A 534 -16.54 -18.68 9.28
C GLN A 534 -15.89 -17.48 10.00
N ALA A 535 -14.57 -17.55 10.20
CA ALA A 535 -13.82 -16.47 10.82
C ALA A 535 -13.90 -15.17 9.97
N PRO A 536 -14.26 -14.03 10.58
CA PRO A 536 -14.39 -12.75 9.88
C PRO A 536 -13.12 -12.33 9.12
N GLY A 537 -13.31 -11.62 8.01
CA GLY A 537 -12.25 -11.10 7.17
C GLY A 537 -11.48 -12.13 6.33
N SER A 538 -11.87 -13.41 6.36
CA SER A 538 -11.39 -14.40 5.38
C SER A 538 -11.95 -14.09 3.97
N GLU A 539 -11.37 -14.67 2.91
CA GLU A 539 -11.82 -14.40 1.53
C GLU A 539 -13.30 -14.75 1.36
N GLY A 540 -13.73 -15.95 1.80
CA GLY A 540 -15.14 -16.34 1.72
C GLY A 540 -16.09 -15.51 2.61
N TRP A 541 -15.59 -14.92 3.71
CA TRP A 541 -16.40 -13.99 4.50
C TRP A 541 -16.67 -12.70 3.70
N PHE A 542 -15.67 -12.20 2.99
CA PHE A 542 -15.84 -11.06 2.09
C PHE A 542 -16.72 -11.41 0.89
N GLU A 543 -16.58 -12.61 0.31
CA GLU A 543 -17.42 -13.10 -0.79
C GLU A 543 -18.91 -13.02 -0.43
N ILE A 544 -19.28 -13.65 0.69
CA ILE A 544 -20.68 -13.66 1.17
C ILE A 544 -21.12 -12.24 1.51
N THR A 545 -20.38 -11.54 2.38
CA THR A 545 -20.82 -10.25 2.92
C THR A 545 -20.90 -9.16 1.85
N ALA A 546 -19.93 -9.11 0.92
CA ALA A 546 -19.93 -8.11 -0.14
C ALA A 546 -20.97 -8.41 -1.21
N SER A 547 -21.17 -9.68 -1.58
CA SER A 547 -22.20 -10.05 -2.55
C SER A 547 -23.60 -9.76 -2.01
N ASP A 548 -23.87 -10.10 -0.74
CA ASP A 548 -25.18 -9.85 -0.12
C ASP A 548 -25.47 -8.34 -0.03
N GLU A 549 -24.50 -7.54 0.43
CA GLU A 549 -24.69 -6.09 0.50
C GLU A 549 -24.78 -5.42 -0.89
N ASP A 550 -24.08 -5.94 -1.90
CA ASP A 550 -24.20 -5.44 -3.28
C ASP A 550 -25.56 -5.73 -3.90
N ALA A 551 -26.12 -6.90 -3.60
CA ALA A 551 -27.45 -7.29 -4.05
C ALA A 551 -28.56 -6.50 -3.35
N ASP A 552 -28.41 -6.21 -2.05
CA ASP A 552 -29.41 -5.51 -1.26
C ASP A 552 -29.39 -3.98 -1.45
N ALA A 553 -28.29 -3.43 -1.94
CA ALA A 553 -28.13 -1.99 -2.10
C ALA A 553 -28.72 -1.45 -3.42
N ASP A 554 -29.40 -0.30 -3.34
CA ASP A 554 -29.98 0.39 -4.49
C ASP A 554 -28.93 1.24 -5.26
N TRP A 555 -27.77 0.66 -5.56
CA TRP A 555 -26.75 1.34 -6.36
C TRP A 555 -27.10 1.26 -7.86
N PRO A 556 -27.16 2.39 -8.58
CA PRO A 556 -27.72 2.46 -9.94
C PRO A 556 -26.89 1.74 -11.02
N GLY A 557 -25.71 1.21 -10.70
CA GLY A 557 -24.81 0.60 -11.68
C GLY A 557 -24.04 -0.59 -11.14
N GLN A 558 -23.71 -1.52 -12.03
CA GLN A 558 -22.89 -2.70 -11.74
C GLN A 558 -21.40 -2.32 -11.64
N VAL A 559 -20.63 -3.06 -10.86
CA VAL A 559 -19.17 -2.94 -10.83
C VAL A 559 -18.54 -4.22 -11.37
N PRO A 560 -17.72 -4.14 -12.45
CA PRO A 560 -17.03 -5.32 -12.97
C PRO A 560 -16.04 -5.89 -11.96
N GLU A 561 -15.92 -7.21 -11.91
CA GLU A 561 -15.08 -7.95 -10.96
C GLU A 561 -13.64 -7.44 -10.88
N ILE A 562 -13.00 -7.16 -12.01
CA ILE A 562 -11.61 -6.63 -12.07
C ILE A 562 -11.39 -5.33 -11.27
N LYS A 563 -12.47 -4.58 -11.03
CA LYS A 563 -12.53 -3.37 -10.20
C LYS A 563 -13.19 -3.61 -8.86
N GLY A 564 -14.17 -4.50 -8.78
CA GLY A 564 -15.09 -4.66 -7.65
C GLY A 564 -14.81 -5.84 -6.73
N GLY A 565 -14.10 -6.86 -7.21
CA GLY A 565 -14.02 -8.13 -6.52
C GLY A 565 -15.41 -8.74 -6.33
N HIS A 566 -15.67 -9.17 -5.10
CA HIS A 566 -16.94 -9.75 -4.66
C HIS A 566 -18.10 -8.75 -4.53
N GLY A 567 -17.84 -7.44 -4.67
CA GLY A 567 -18.88 -6.41 -4.61
C GLY A 567 -18.51 -5.22 -3.71
N ARG A 568 -19.48 -4.33 -3.52
CA ARG A 568 -19.36 -3.15 -2.65
C ARG A 568 -19.96 -3.44 -1.29
N MET A 569 -19.26 -3.00 -0.25
CA MET A 569 -19.68 -3.11 1.13
C MET A 569 -20.00 -1.74 1.72
N THR A 570 -21.00 -1.71 2.58
CA THR A 570 -21.45 -0.53 3.31
C THR A 570 -20.43 -0.09 4.36
N ARG A 571 -20.41 1.23 4.62
CA ARG A 571 -19.55 1.84 5.64
C ARG A 571 -19.95 1.35 7.04
N PRO A 572 -19.02 0.84 7.87
CA PRO A 572 -19.34 0.51 9.26
C PRO A 572 -19.65 1.77 10.09
N GLY A 573 -20.48 1.62 11.12
CA GLY A 573 -20.79 2.70 12.06
C GLY A 573 -19.53 3.27 12.74
N THR A 574 -19.34 4.59 12.67
CA THR A 574 -18.13 5.27 13.20
C THR A 574 -18.38 6.05 14.50
N GLY A 575 -19.62 6.05 15.00
CA GLY A 575 -20.09 6.92 16.10
C GLY A 575 -20.03 8.42 15.75
N ARG A 576 -19.85 8.78 14.47
CA ARG A 576 -19.93 10.18 14.02
C ARG A 576 -21.35 10.55 13.66
N LEU A 577 -21.72 11.79 13.94
CA LEU A 577 -22.84 12.44 13.25
C LEU A 577 -22.49 12.56 11.76
N PRO A 578 -23.41 12.19 10.83
CA PRO A 578 -23.21 12.42 9.41
C PRO A 578 -23.03 13.91 9.11
N ARG A 579 -22.33 14.18 8.00
CA ARG A 579 -22.14 15.54 7.46
C ARG A 579 -23.46 16.20 7.09
#